data_AF-A2F8T2-F1
#
_entry.id   AF-A2F8T2-F1
#
_cell.length_a   1.000
_cell.length_b   1.000
_cell.length_c   1.000
_cell.angle_alpha   90.00
_cell.angle_beta   90.00
_cell.angle_gamma   90.00
#
_symmetry.space_group_name_H-M   'P 1'
#
loop_
_entity.id
_entity.type
_entity.pdbx_description
1 polymer ?
#
loop_
_entity_poly.entity_id
_entity_poly.type
_entity_poly.pdbx_seq_one_letter_code
_entity_poly.pdbx_strand_id
1 'polypeptide(L)'
;MNITIRAAVLSTITSRSPLFSIPSKRDVSFFRIENSKFSKSFSTIISGKSSTNYQITHSKFSDILSAAIHLDNENINGTLFKEKQKINSTVTSITHCQFLKCVQHDYFFNSVEGGAILIRGLIVDISDCVIRQCYVFQIGGAIRVSNSASISINNSLIAENNATNFCGGVSLFHVFESVIQNNNLTFNVCKGQVSALMLTRCLSSSIQNNIFFNNTAKSHASTFLEYTNATSSGLIYVSNNADIATALVVTHNSDFEVFSSYFSDLAKNPSILVSKKAKIEVTKSFFGGILKDEIVEESDGESANEECTEGQKKEIELENLTEISFHVETEEVNRNEFVPIFLGGNEHNTPLSRHTFVEEVDHGLDKSTIMIIAYAIVIMMLIVGLKMYFGGNSSDQKGVSTSIFGDESDDIEDEPENFMHDKTDPNKVGEKPELEKLVGKEVHLEEEHEIA
;
A
#
# COMPACT_ATOMS: atom_id res chain seq x y z
N MET A 1 -33.57 5.32 -5.81
CA MET A 1 -33.64 3.88 -6.12
C MET A 1 -32.52 3.17 -5.37
N ASN A 2 -32.86 2.07 -4.70
CA ASN A 2 -31.88 1.23 -4.03
C ASN A 2 -31.78 -0.09 -4.80
N ILE A 3 -30.55 -0.53 -5.07
CA ILE A 3 -30.28 -1.78 -5.78
C ILE A 3 -29.53 -2.71 -4.82
N THR A 4 -29.95 -3.96 -4.74
CA THR A 4 -29.29 -4.98 -3.92
C THR A 4 -29.15 -6.27 -4.71
N ILE A 5 -27.92 -6.78 -4.73
CA ILE A 5 -27.56 -8.06 -5.35
C ILE A 5 -27.12 -8.98 -4.24
N ARG A 6 -27.84 -10.10 -4.07
CA ARG A 6 -27.60 -11.06 -3.00
C ARG A 6 -27.33 -12.43 -3.59
N ALA A 7 -26.31 -13.11 -3.07
CA ALA A 7 -26.01 -14.50 -3.40
C ALA A 7 -25.85 -14.77 -4.90
N ALA A 8 -25.41 -13.78 -5.67
CA ALA A 8 -25.15 -13.97 -7.09
C ALA A 8 -23.88 -14.81 -7.25
N VAL A 9 -23.94 -15.87 -8.07
CA VAL A 9 -22.78 -16.70 -8.40
C VAL A 9 -22.61 -16.67 -9.91
N LEU A 10 -21.53 -16.03 -10.36
CA LEU A 10 -21.23 -15.88 -11.77
C LEU A 10 -19.80 -16.36 -12.04
N SER A 11 -19.67 -17.18 -13.07
CA SER A 11 -18.40 -17.74 -13.53
C SER A 11 -18.26 -17.55 -15.03
N THR A 12 -17.05 -17.28 -15.50
CA THR A 12 -16.74 -17.16 -16.93
C THR A 12 -17.52 -16.01 -17.57
N ILE A 13 -17.27 -14.80 -17.08
CA ILE A 13 -17.91 -13.57 -17.57
C ILE A 13 -17.10 -13.09 -18.78
N THR A 14 -17.65 -13.27 -19.98
CA THR A 14 -17.01 -12.91 -21.26
C THR A 14 -17.21 -11.44 -21.65
N SER A 15 -17.95 -10.68 -20.85
CA SER A 15 -18.21 -9.25 -21.10
C SER A 15 -16.92 -8.44 -21.06
N ARG A 16 -16.74 -7.57 -22.06
CA ARG A 16 -15.68 -6.54 -22.08
C ARG A 16 -16.04 -5.31 -21.26
N SER A 17 -17.33 -5.08 -21.00
CA SER A 17 -17.82 -3.99 -20.18
C SER A 17 -18.05 -4.44 -18.74
N PRO A 18 -17.96 -3.53 -17.76
CA PRO A 18 -18.20 -3.88 -16.38
C PRO A 18 -19.56 -4.57 -16.18
N LEU A 19 -19.59 -5.62 -15.35
CA LEU A 19 -20.83 -6.38 -15.13
C LEU A 19 -21.93 -5.49 -14.53
N PHE A 20 -21.56 -4.67 -13.55
CA PHE A 20 -22.41 -3.63 -12.99
C PHE A 20 -21.78 -2.27 -13.28
N SER A 21 -22.41 -1.51 -14.17
CA SER A 21 -22.04 -0.12 -14.46
C SER A 21 -23.10 0.80 -13.87
N ILE A 22 -22.74 1.54 -12.81
CA ILE A 22 -23.64 2.44 -12.08
C ILE A 22 -23.38 3.89 -12.54
N PRO A 23 -24.25 4.46 -13.40
CA PRO A 23 -24.06 5.80 -13.93
C PRO A 23 -24.37 6.89 -12.89
N SER A 24 -23.68 8.03 -12.99
CA SER A 24 -23.84 9.18 -12.07
C SER A 24 -25.21 9.84 -12.13
N LYS A 25 -25.88 9.81 -13.28
CA LYS A 25 -27.14 10.51 -13.56
C LYS A 25 -28.40 9.74 -13.14
N ARG A 26 -28.27 8.52 -12.64
CA ARG A 26 -29.43 7.77 -12.14
C ARG A 26 -29.63 8.08 -10.66
N ASP A 27 -30.88 8.08 -10.23
CA ASP A 27 -31.26 8.17 -8.81
C ASP A 27 -30.88 6.90 -8.03
N VAL A 28 -29.68 6.34 -8.19
CA VAL A 28 -29.22 5.21 -7.38
C VAL A 28 -28.55 5.78 -6.14
N SER A 29 -29.34 5.97 -5.09
CA SER A 29 -28.85 6.41 -3.78
C SER A 29 -28.00 5.32 -3.11
N PHE A 30 -28.31 4.06 -3.39
CA PHE A 30 -27.72 2.93 -2.69
C PHE A 30 -27.53 1.72 -3.61
N PHE A 31 -26.33 1.17 -3.65
CA PHE A 31 -25.98 -0.04 -4.38
C PHE A 31 -25.27 -1.03 -3.45
N ARG A 32 -25.90 -2.18 -3.23
CA ARG A 32 -25.39 -3.21 -2.33
C ARG A 32 -25.11 -4.52 -3.06
N ILE A 33 -23.96 -5.11 -2.77
CA ILE A 33 -23.65 -6.50 -3.10
C ILE A 33 -23.36 -7.25 -1.81
N GLU A 34 -24.01 -8.41 -1.63
CA GLU A 34 -23.81 -9.23 -0.45
C GLU A 34 -23.75 -10.73 -0.81
N ASN A 35 -22.90 -11.47 -0.10
CA ASN A 35 -22.80 -12.93 -0.19
C ASN A 35 -22.57 -13.47 -1.61
N SER A 36 -21.95 -12.68 -2.49
CA SER A 36 -21.87 -12.97 -3.93
C SER A 36 -20.48 -13.47 -4.34
N LYS A 37 -20.39 -14.20 -5.45
CA LYS A 37 -19.17 -14.78 -6.00
C LYS A 37 -19.06 -14.48 -7.49
N PHE A 38 -17.99 -13.83 -7.89
CA PHE A 38 -17.68 -13.48 -9.27
C PHE A 38 -16.32 -14.08 -9.63
N SER A 39 -16.25 -14.81 -10.73
CA SER A 39 -15.00 -15.46 -11.14
C SER A 39 -14.77 -15.47 -12.65
N LYS A 40 -13.50 -15.47 -13.07
CA LYS A 40 -13.08 -15.58 -14.48
C LYS A 40 -13.74 -14.51 -15.36
N SER A 41 -13.44 -13.24 -15.08
CA SER A 41 -13.97 -12.11 -15.86
C SER A 41 -12.85 -11.40 -16.59
N PHE A 42 -13.10 -10.97 -17.83
CA PHE A 42 -12.15 -10.14 -18.58
C PHE A 42 -12.21 -8.66 -18.18
N SER A 43 -13.25 -8.26 -17.45
CA SER A 43 -13.53 -6.87 -17.13
C SER A 43 -13.87 -6.70 -15.64
N THR A 44 -13.84 -5.45 -15.20
CA THR A 44 -14.27 -5.02 -13.87
C THR A 44 -15.66 -5.55 -13.53
N ILE A 45 -15.87 -5.98 -12.28
CA ILE A 45 -17.20 -6.45 -11.87
C ILE A 45 -18.09 -5.27 -11.52
N ILE A 46 -17.57 -4.33 -10.74
CA ILE A 46 -18.32 -3.16 -10.28
C ILE A 46 -17.62 -1.90 -10.76
N SER A 47 -18.27 -1.15 -11.63
CA SER A 47 -17.85 0.19 -12.02
C SER A 47 -18.94 1.20 -11.67
N GLY A 48 -18.56 2.32 -11.04
CA GLY A 48 -19.55 3.24 -10.52
C GLY A 48 -19.05 4.66 -10.30
N LYS A 49 -20.00 5.59 -10.14
CA LYS A 49 -19.77 7.01 -9.89
C LYS A 49 -20.24 7.47 -8.50
N SER A 50 -19.77 8.64 -8.07
CA SER A 50 -19.78 9.14 -6.68
C SER A 50 -21.11 9.48 -6.00
N SER A 51 -22.21 9.58 -6.72
CA SER A 51 -23.52 9.91 -6.13
C SER A 51 -24.18 8.72 -5.40
N THR A 52 -23.59 7.53 -5.49
CA THR A 52 -24.14 6.29 -4.94
C THR A 52 -23.39 5.84 -3.69
N ASN A 53 -24.12 5.41 -2.67
CA ASN A 53 -23.55 4.69 -1.53
C ASN A 53 -23.32 3.22 -1.92
N TYR A 54 -22.06 2.80 -1.97
CA TYR A 54 -21.68 1.42 -2.28
C TYR A 54 -21.47 0.64 -0.98
N GLN A 55 -22.18 -0.48 -0.83
CA GLN A 55 -21.94 -1.43 0.25
C GLN A 55 -21.67 -2.83 -0.33
N ILE A 56 -20.43 -3.28 -0.25
CA ILE A 56 -20.00 -4.57 -0.82
C ILE A 56 -19.51 -5.43 0.33
N THR A 57 -20.24 -6.51 0.63
CA THR A 57 -19.98 -7.32 1.82
C THR A 57 -19.97 -8.81 1.54
N HIS A 58 -19.18 -9.59 2.29
CA HIS A 58 -19.19 -11.05 2.26
C HIS A 58 -19.05 -11.64 0.85
N SER A 59 -18.33 -10.96 -0.03
CA SER A 59 -18.29 -11.29 -1.46
C SER A 59 -16.89 -11.68 -1.92
N LYS A 60 -16.84 -12.55 -2.93
CA LYS A 60 -15.58 -13.06 -3.49
C LYS A 60 -15.43 -12.68 -4.96
N PHE A 61 -14.26 -12.19 -5.29
CA PHE A 61 -13.82 -11.82 -6.64
C PHE A 61 -12.57 -12.64 -6.95
N SER A 62 -12.59 -13.49 -7.97
CA SER A 62 -11.41 -14.29 -8.33
C SER A 62 -11.12 -14.37 -9.82
N ASP A 63 -9.84 -14.38 -10.18
CA ASP A 63 -9.40 -14.52 -11.58
C ASP A 63 -10.03 -13.45 -12.48
N ILE A 64 -9.96 -12.19 -12.04
CA ILE A 64 -10.51 -11.03 -12.77
C ILE A 64 -9.36 -10.36 -13.51
N LEU A 65 -9.43 -10.25 -14.84
CA LEU A 65 -8.37 -9.63 -15.66
C LEU A 65 -8.51 -8.10 -15.73
N SER A 66 -8.92 -7.50 -14.61
CA SER A 66 -8.99 -6.06 -14.36
C SER A 66 -9.11 -5.83 -12.85
N ALA A 67 -9.16 -4.57 -12.41
CA ALA A 67 -9.64 -4.22 -11.08
C ALA A 67 -11.07 -4.77 -10.91
N ALA A 68 -11.31 -5.54 -9.85
CA ALA A 68 -12.64 -6.10 -9.58
C ALA A 68 -13.65 -4.99 -9.26
N ILE A 69 -13.19 -3.95 -8.56
CA ILE A 69 -13.97 -2.77 -8.20
C ILE A 69 -13.25 -1.53 -8.70
N HIS A 70 -13.97 -0.70 -9.46
CA HIS A 70 -13.49 0.60 -9.93
C HIS A 70 -14.56 1.67 -9.68
N LEU A 71 -14.33 2.53 -8.69
CA LEU A 71 -15.27 3.59 -8.32
C LEU A 71 -14.61 4.96 -8.49
N ASP A 72 -15.26 5.87 -9.21
CA ASP A 72 -14.69 7.18 -9.55
C ASP A 72 -15.66 8.32 -9.22
N ASN A 73 -15.13 9.51 -8.95
CA ASN A 73 -15.89 10.75 -8.79
C ASN A 73 -15.44 11.75 -9.86
N GLU A 74 -16.21 11.85 -10.94
CA GLU A 74 -15.90 12.71 -12.10
C GLU A 74 -15.74 14.21 -11.76
N ASN A 75 -16.24 14.65 -10.61
CA ASN A 75 -16.16 16.05 -10.21
C ASN A 75 -14.78 16.45 -9.65
N ILE A 76 -13.86 15.49 -9.52
CA ILE A 76 -12.52 15.71 -8.97
C ILE A 76 -11.50 15.60 -10.11
N ASN A 77 -11.48 16.62 -10.97
CA ASN A 77 -10.45 16.77 -11.99
C ASN A 77 -9.39 17.77 -11.53
N GLY A 78 -8.23 17.25 -11.13
CA GLY A 78 -6.94 17.92 -11.29
C GLY A 78 -6.59 19.10 -10.37
N THR A 79 -7.47 19.52 -9.45
CA THR A 79 -7.09 20.54 -8.46
C THR A 79 -6.45 19.88 -7.24
N LEU A 80 -5.18 20.21 -6.96
CA LEU A 80 -4.56 19.93 -5.67
C LEU A 80 -5.46 20.50 -4.56
N PHE A 81 -5.92 19.64 -3.66
CA PHE A 81 -6.74 19.99 -2.53
C PHE A 81 -5.87 20.74 -1.54
N LYS A 82 -5.98 22.06 -1.56
CA LYS A 82 -5.42 22.91 -0.51
C LYS A 82 -6.25 22.83 0.78
N GLU A 83 -7.49 22.37 0.70
CA GLU A 83 -8.45 22.33 1.81
C GLU A 83 -9.25 21.02 1.82
N LYS A 84 -9.73 20.61 2.99
CA LYS A 84 -10.65 19.48 3.15
C LYS A 84 -11.85 19.70 2.26
N GLN A 85 -11.99 18.91 1.21
CA GLN A 85 -13.21 18.98 0.41
C GLN A 85 -14.40 18.68 1.32
N LYS A 86 -15.42 19.55 1.26
CA LYS A 86 -16.77 19.18 1.67
C LYS A 86 -17.29 18.15 0.68
N ILE A 87 -16.76 16.93 0.74
CA ILE A 87 -17.33 15.84 -0.03
C ILE A 87 -18.64 15.50 0.67
N ASN A 88 -19.75 15.92 0.07
CA ASN A 88 -21.09 15.48 0.44
C ASN A 88 -21.31 14.01 0.03
N SER A 89 -20.25 13.19 -0.07
CA SER A 89 -20.33 11.83 -0.56
C SER A 89 -20.76 10.89 0.54
N THR A 90 -21.52 9.91 0.11
CA THR A 90 -21.86 8.73 0.89
C THR A 90 -20.60 7.88 1.10
N VAL A 91 -20.41 7.39 2.32
CA VAL A 91 -19.34 6.45 2.66
C VAL A 91 -19.51 5.15 1.87
N THR A 92 -18.51 4.80 1.08
CA THR A 92 -18.39 3.48 0.45
C THR A 92 -17.80 2.49 1.44
N SER A 93 -18.40 1.32 1.59
CA SER A 93 -17.96 0.28 2.51
C SER A 93 -17.71 -1.04 1.77
N ILE A 94 -16.50 -1.59 1.91
CA ILE A 94 -16.07 -2.87 1.35
C ILE A 94 -15.60 -3.74 2.50
N THR A 95 -16.42 -4.69 2.95
CA THR A 95 -16.13 -5.46 4.17
C THR A 95 -16.26 -6.96 3.99
N HIS A 96 -15.47 -7.75 4.73
CA HIS A 96 -15.55 -9.22 4.68
C HIS A 96 -15.43 -9.79 3.25
N CYS A 97 -14.66 -9.12 2.39
CA CYS A 97 -14.53 -9.49 0.98
C CYS A 97 -13.21 -10.21 0.68
N GLN A 98 -13.21 -11.05 -0.34
CA GLN A 98 -12.04 -11.76 -0.83
C GLN A 98 -11.74 -11.38 -2.28
N PHE A 99 -10.52 -10.95 -2.54
CA PHE A 99 -10.00 -10.63 -3.87
C PHE A 99 -8.80 -11.52 -4.12
N LEU A 100 -8.89 -12.39 -5.13
CA LEU A 100 -7.87 -13.38 -5.42
C LEU A 100 -7.51 -13.34 -6.90
N LYS A 101 -6.23 -13.14 -7.24
CA LYS A 101 -5.77 -13.16 -8.64
C LYS A 101 -6.54 -12.16 -9.52
N CYS A 102 -6.75 -10.94 -9.01
CA CYS A 102 -7.19 -9.82 -9.84
C CYS A 102 -5.97 -9.20 -10.52
N VAL A 103 -5.99 -9.10 -11.83
CA VAL A 103 -4.80 -8.84 -12.65
C VAL A 103 -5.12 -7.76 -13.67
N GLN A 104 -4.37 -6.67 -13.64
CA GLN A 104 -4.52 -5.58 -14.60
C GLN A 104 -3.28 -5.49 -15.49
N HIS A 105 -3.39 -6.04 -16.69
CA HIS A 105 -2.30 -6.15 -17.66
C HIS A 105 -2.25 -5.03 -18.70
N ASP A 106 -3.27 -4.18 -18.76
CA ASP A 106 -3.42 -3.30 -19.91
C ASP A 106 -2.30 -2.26 -19.95
N TYR A 107 -1.50 -2.24 -21.00
CA TYR A 107 -0.40 -1.27 -21.16
C TYR A 107 -0.90 0.06 -21.72
N PHE A 108 -2.09 0.06 -22.32
CA PHE A 108 -2.53 1.11 -23.23
C PHE A 108 -3.45 2.17 -22.60
N PHE A 109 -3.87 2.01 -21.34
CA PHE A 109 -4.79 2.95 -20.69
C PHE A 109 -4.13 3.70 -19.53
N ASN A 110 -4.38 5.01 -19.46
CA ASN A 110 -3.90 5.93 -18.41
C ASN A 110 -4.53 5.68 -17.01
N SER A 111 -5.01 4.46 -16.73
CA SER A 111 -5.73 4.10 -15.51
C SER A 111 -5.40 2.69 -15.01
N VAL A 112 -4.16 2.24 -15.23
CA VAL A 112 -3.70 0.89 -14.90
C VAL A 112 -3.22 0.84 -13.46
N GLU A 113 -4.14 1.13 -12.55
CA GLU A 113 -3.87 1.23 -11.11
C GLU A 113 -4.89 0.40 -10.33
N GLY A 114 -4.48 -0.14 -9.18
CA GLY A 114 -5.37 -0.86 -8.28
C GLY A 114 -5.71 -2.25 -8.77
N GLY A 115 -4.82 -3.23 -8.55
CA GLY A 115 -4.98 -4.58 -9.10
C GLY A 115 -6.29 -5.27 -8.70
N ALA A 116 -6.78 -5.08 -7.47
CA ALA A 116 -8.12 -5.52 -7.05
C ALA A 116 -9.12 -4.38 -6.97
N ILE A 117 -8.72 -3.25 -6.39
CA ILE A 117 -9.59 -2.13 -6.05
C ILE A 117 -8.95 -0.82 -6.52
N LEU A 118 -9.69 -0.07 -7.32
CA LEU A 118 -9.35 1.30 -7.74
C LEU A 118 -10.47 2.24 -7.28
N ILE A 119 -10.12 3.22 -6.44
CA ILE A 119 -11.07 4.23 -5.95
C ILE A 119 -10.52 5.63 -6.14
N ARG A 120 -11.36 6.54 -6.63
CA ARG A 120 -11.02 7.95 -6.84
C ARG A 120 -12.12 8.85 -6.31
N GLY A 121 -11.77 9.80 -5.46
CA GLY A 121 -12.71 10.86 -5.07
C GLY A 121 -13.86 10.46 -4.16
N LEU A 122 -13.68 9.43 -3.32
CA LEU A 122 -14.72 8.92 -2.42
C LEU A 122 -14.26 8.91 -0.96
N ILE A 123 -15.20 8.80 -0.04
CA ILE A 123 -14.93 8.41 1.34
C ILE A 123 -15.13 6.90 1.41
N VAL A 124 -14.14 6.17 1.93
CA VAL A 124 -14.10 4.71 1.82
C VAL A 124 -13.67 4.09 3.14
N ASP A 125 -14.33 3.00 3.52
CA ASP A 125 -13.91 2.06 4.55
C ASP A 125 -13.73 0.66 3.94
N ILE A 126 -12.54 0.09 4.11
CA ILE A 126 -12.17 -1.27 3.69
C ILE A 126 -11.77 -2.05 4.95
N SER A 127 -12.55 -3.05 5.33
CA SER A 127 -12.31 -3.80 6.57
C SER A 127 -12.50 -5.30 6.43
N ASP A 128 -11.75 -6.07 7.22
CA ASP A 128 -11.88 -7.52 7.32
C ASP A 128 -11.77 -8.23 5.95
N CYS A 129 -10.93 -7.70 5.06
CA CYS A 129 -10.77 -8.19 3.69
C CYS A 129 -9.52 -9.06 3.52
N VAL A 130 -9.55 -9.93 2.53
CA VAL A 130 -8.39 -10.70 2.07
C VAL A 130 -8.11 -10.36 0.61
N ILE A 131 -6.98 -9.71 0.34
CA ILE A 131 -6.56 -9.30 -1.01
C ILE A 131 -5.22 -9.97 -1.30
N ARG A 132 -5.24 -10.95 -2.21
CA ARG A 132 -4.07 -11.78 -2.48
C ARG A 132 -3.83 -12.07 -3.94
N GLN A 133 -2.55 -12.22 -4.27
CA GLN A 133 -2.09 -12.62 -5.61
C GLN A 133 -2.59 -11.68 -6.70
N CYS A 134 -2.88 -10.43 -6.36
CA CYS A 134 -3.28 -9.42 -7.32
C CYS A 134 -2.05 -8.83 -8.00
N TYR A 135 -2.20 -8.41 -9.25
CA TYR A 135 -1.12 -7.85 -10.04
C TYR A 135 -1.57 -6.60 -10.77
N VAL A 136 -0.73 -5.57 -10.77
CA VAL A 136 -0.89 -4.37 -11.59
C VAL A 136 0.41 -4.05 -12.30
N PHE A 137 0.33 -3.50 -13.52
CA PHE A 137 1.53 -3.01 -14.18
C PHE A 137 2.06 -1.73 -13.52
N GLN A 138 1.22 -0.72 -13.26
CA GLN A 138 1.68 0.56 -12.72
C GLN A 138 1.68 0.61 -11.18
N ILE A 139 0.57 1.00 -10.57
CA ILE A 139 0.53 1.44 -9.16
C ILE A 139 -0.52 0.70 -8.33
N GLY A 140 -0.15 0.21 -7.14
CA GLY A 140 -1.06 -0.36 -6.15
C GLY A 140 -1.52 -1.76 -6.54
N GLY A 141 -0.64 -2.75 -6.39
CA GLY A 141 -0.91 -4.13 -6.81
C GLY A 141 -2.14 -4.77 -6.17
N ALA A 142 -2.53 -4.31 -4.97
CA ALA A 142 -3.82 -4.64 -4.36
C ALA A 142 -4.82 -3.48 -4.47
N ILE A 143 -4.51 -2.35 -3.84
CA ILE A 143 -5.43 -1.22 -3.70
C ILE A 143 -4.77 0.05 -4.20
N ARG A 144 -5.51 0.81 -5.01
CA ARG A 144 -5.21 2.20 -5.32
C ARG A 144 -6.36 3.09 -4.85
N VAL A 145 -6.04 4.09 -4.05
CA VAL A 145 -6.96 5.20 -3.72
C VAL A 145 -6.31 6.51 -4.10
N SER A 146 -7.06 7.38 -4.80
CA SER A 146 -6.59 8.72 -5.10
C SER A 146 -7.63 9.81 -4.90
N ASN A 147 -7.16 11.03 -4.68
CA ASN A 147 -7.96 12.25 -4.59
C ASN A 147 -9.16 12.13 -3.64
N SER A 148 -9.00 11.48 -2.49
CA SER A 148 -10.11 11.10 -1.59
C SER A 148 -10.05 11.89 -0.28
N ALA A 149 -11.20 12.25 0.30
CA ALA A 149 -11.20 12.98 1.57
C ALA A 149 -10.80 12.09 2.75
N SER A 150 -11.28 10.84 2.77
CA SER A 150 -11.00 9.94 3.87
C SER A 150 -10.98 8.49 3.41
N ILE A 151 -9.98 7.75 3.87
CA ILE A 151 -9.86 6.30 3.67
C ILE A 151 -9.54 5.62 5.00
N SER A 152 -10.21 4.51 5.26
CA SER A 152 -9.84 3.59 6.33
C SER A 152 -9.60 2.20 5.76
N ILE A 153 -8.49 1.57 6.17
CA ILE A 153 -8.13 0.20 5.79
C ILE A 153 -7.78 -0.55 7.08
N ASN A 154 -8.63 -1.49 7.48
CA ASN A 154 -8.56 -2.11 8.80
C ASN A 154 -8.61 -3.64 8.73
N ASN A 155 -7.94 -4.30 9.67
CA ASN A 155 -8.11 -5.74 9.96
C ASN A 155 -7.99 -6.64 8.72
N SER A 156 -7.19 -6.24 7.72
CA SER A 156 -7.16 -6.90 6.43
C SER A 156 -5.84 -7.62 6.18
N LEU A 157 -5.91 -8.71 5.43
CA LEU A 157 -4.75 -9.42 4.89
C LEU A 157 -4.50 -8.95 3.46
N ILE A 158 -3.38 -8.28 3.23
CA ILE A 158 -2.95 -7.79 1.92
C ILE A 158 -1.62 -8.46 1.60
N ALA A 159 -1.67 -9.60 0.90
CA ALA A 159 -0.50 -10.45 0.77
C ALA A 159 -0.25 -11.00 -0.64
N GLU A 160 1.02 -11.22 -0.98
CA GLU A 160 1.43 -11.77 -2.29
C GLU A 160 0.97 -10.92 -3.49
N ASN A 161 0.74 -9.62 -3.29
CA ASN A 161 0.36 -8.73 -4.38
C ASN A 161 1.61 -8.17 -5.05
N ASN A 162 1.50 -7.84 -6.34
CA ASN A 162 2.64 -7.47 -7.16
C ASN A 162 2.36 -6.23 -8.01
N ALA A 163 3.32 -5.32 -8.06
CA ALA A 163 3.32 -4.19 -8.98
C ALA A 163 4.64 -4.10 -9.76
N THR A 164 4.60 -3.73 -11.04
CA THR A 164 5.85 -3.52 -11.78
C THR A 164 6.52 -2.20 -11.44
N ASN A 165 5.75 -1.10 -11.33
CA ASN A 165 6.35 0.23 -11.15
C ASN A 165 6.32 0.74 -9.71
N PHE A 166 5.15 0.82 -9.08
CA PHE A 166 5.01 1.43 -7.75
C PHE A 166 4.04 0.66 -6.86
N CYS A 167 4.45 0.36 -5.63
CA CYS A 167 3.62 -0.21 -4.57
C CYS A 167 2.91 -1.53 -4.91
N GLY A 168 3.48 -2.66 -4.44
CA GLY A 168 2.85 -3.98 -4.59
C GLY A 168 1.56 -4.14 -3.79
N GLY A 169 1.42 -3.50 -2.63
CA GLY A 169 0.24 -3.54 -1.79
C GLY A 169 -0.72 -2.36 -2.02
N VAL A 170 -0.69 -1.39 -1.11
CA VAL A 170 -1.64 -0.27 -1.02
C VAL A 170 -0.98 1.05 -1.37
N SER A 171 -1.54 1.75 -2.36
CA SER A 171 -1.10 3.10 -2.72
C SER A 171 -2.19 4.14 -2.51
N LEU A 172 -1.89 5.12 -1.65
CA LEU A 172 -2.69 6.32 -1.42
C LEU A 172 -2.01 7.52 -2.06
N PHE A 173 -2.75 8.27 -2.88
CA PHE A 173 -2.26 9.51 -3.47
C PHE A 173 -3.26 10.63 -3.27
N HIS A 174 -2.79 11.72 -2.68
CA HIS A 174 -3.60 12.91 -2.52
C HIS A 174 -4.88 12.62 -1.71
N VAL A 175 -4.65 12.15 -0.48
CA VAL A 175 -5.71 11.78 0.46
C VAL A 175 -5.65 12.70 1.66
N PHE A 176 -6.78 13.29 2.05
CA PHE A 176 -6.78 14.27 3.14
C PHE A 176 -6.58 13.58 4.51
N GLU A 177 -7.39 12.57 4.81
CA GLU A 177 -7.30 11.75 6.04
C GLU A 177 -7.15 10.27 5.69
N SER A 178 -6.18 9.58 6.30
CA SER A 178 -6.06 8.12 6.16
C SER A 178 -5.83 7.42 7.50
N VAL A 179 -6.49 6.28 7.69
CA VAL A 179 -6.30 5.40 8.85
C VAL A 179 -6.02 3.99 8.34
N ILE A 180 -4.83 3.47 8.62
CA ILE A 180 -4.39 2.14 8.18
C ILE A 180 -3.98 1.38 9.43
N GLN A 181 -4.78 0.41 9.87
CA GLN A 181 -4.50 -0.26 11.15
C GLN A 181 -4.84 -1.74 11.19
N ASN A 182 -4.10 -2.48 12.04
CA ASN A 182 -4.29 -3.90 12.29
C ASN A 182 -4.24 -4.75 11.00
N ASN A 183 -3.49 -4.32 9.98
CA ASN A 183 -3.36 -5.06 8.73
C ASN A 183 -2.12 -5.94 8.73
N ASN A 184 -2.20 -7.03 7.98
CA ASN A 184 -1.06 -7.88 7.67
C ASN A 184 -0.69 -7.67 6.20
N LEU A 185 0.44 -6.99 5.97
CA LEU A 185 1.01 -6.70 4.65
C LEU A 185 2.25 -7.58 4.42
N THR A 186 2.05 -8.73 3.80
CA THR A 186 3.07 -9.79 3.76
C THR A 186 3.34 -10.31 2.36
N PHE A 187 4.61 -10.57 2.02
CA PHE A 187 5.02 -11.05 0.70
C PHE A 187 4.59 -10.17 -0.48
N ASN A 188 4.32 -8.88 -0.27
CA ASN A 188 4.05 -7.98 -1.39
C ASN A 188 5.37 -7.68 -2.11
N VAL A 189 5.30 -7.61 -3.44
CA VAL A 189 6.47 -7.43 -4.30
C VAL A 189 6.28 -6.22 -5.19
N CYS A 190 7.32 -5.42 -5.35
CA CYS A 190 7.36 -4.42 -6.40
C CYS A 190 8.69 -4.44 -7.14
N LYS A 191 8.64 -4.56 -8.46
CA LYS A 191 9.86 -4.50 -9.29
C LYS A 191 10.46 -3.09 -9.40
N GLY A 192 9.72 -2.08 -8.96
CA GLY A 192 10.15 -0.70 -8.88
C GLY A 192 10.39 -0.29 -7.43
N GLN A 193 9.59 0.63 -6.91
CA GLN A 193 10.00 1.41 -5.74
C GLN A 193 9.57 0.83 -4.39
N VAL A 194 8.28 0.59 -4.18
CA VAL A 194 7.73 0.35 -2.83
C VAL A 194 7.00 -0.98 -2.82
N SER A 195 7.18 -1.83 -1.81
CA SER A 195 6.59 -3.17 -1.85
C SER A 195 5.20 -3.24 -1.22
N ALA A 196 4.97 -2.62 -0.06
CA ALA A 196 3.73 -2.82 0.70
C ALA A 196 2.82 -1.60 0.79
N LEU A 197 3.33 -0.44 1.20
CA LEU A 197 2.49 0.72 1.51
C LEU A 197 3.13 2.02 1.00
N MET A 198 2.39 2.78 0.19
CA MET A 198 2.86 4.05 -0.36
C MET A 198 1.85 5.16 -0.08
N LEU A 199 2.28 6.20 0.62
CA LEU A 199 1.51 7.41 0.91
C LEU A 199 2.19 8.61 0.27
N THR A 200 1.55 9.19 -0.73
CA THR A 200 2.05 10.38 -1.41
C THR A 200 1.01 11.49 -1.29
N ARG A 201 1.43 12.67 -0.81
CA ARG A 201 0.57 13.84 -0.60
C ARG A 201 -0.63 13.53 0.31
N CYS A 202 -0.38 12.82 1.41
CA CYS A 202 -1.42 12.50 2.38
C CYS A 202 -1.35 13.48 3.58
N LEU A 203 -2.36 14.32 3.77
CA LEU A 203 -2.22 15.45 4.70
C LEU A 203 -2.21 15.02 6.17
N SER A 204 -2.99 14.02 6.53
CA SER A 204 -3.04 13.45 7.87
C SER A 204 -3.24 11.95 7.78
N SER A 205 -2.26 11.18 8.28
CA SER A 205 -2.31 9.72 8.24
C SER A 205 -2.01 9.11 9.58
N SER A 206 -2.74 8.08 9.97
CA SER A 206 -2.44 7.26 11.15
C SER A 206 -2.22 5.82 10.74
N ILE A 207 -1.06 5.26 11.08
CA ILE A 207 -0.64 3.91 10.69
C ILE A 207 -0.35 3.10 11.95
N GLN A 208 -1.22 2.17 12.34
CA GLN A 208 -1.15 1.53 13.66
C GLN A 208 -1.19 0.01 13.60
N ASN A 209 -0.33 -0.67 14.37
CA ASN A 209 -0.40 -2.13 14.56
C ASN A 209 -0.38 -2.93 13.25
N ASN A 210 0.38 -2.47 12.26
CA ASN A 210 0.50 -3.18 10.98
C ASN A 210 1.75 -4.06 10.97
N ILE A 211 1.63 -5.25 10.39
CA ILE A 211 2.74 -6.18 10.19
C ILE A 211 3.19 -6.10 8.74
N PHE A 212 4.47 -5.81 8.53
CA PHE A 212 5.17 -5.80 7.25
C PHE A 212 6.19 -6.92 7.24
N PHE A 213 5.82 -8.05 6.65
CA PHE A 213 6.68 -9.24 6.66
C PHE A 213 7.07 -9.70 5.26
N ASN A 214 8.38 -9.84 5.06
CA ASN A 214 8.97 -10.43 3.86
C ASN A 214 8.48 -9.79 2.56
N ASN A 215 8.30 -8.47 2.57
CA ASN A 215 8.01 -7.71 1.37
C ASN A 215 9.30 -7.40 0.61
N THR A 216 9.23 -7.34 -0.71
CA THR A 216 10.41 -7.10 -1.57
C THR A 216 10.16 -5.97 -2.53
N ALA A 217 10.96 -4.92 -2.45
CA ALA A 217 11.03 -3.88 -3.48
C ALA A 217 12.38 -3.94 -4.17
N LYS A 218 12.48 -3.44 -5.41
CA LYS A 218 13.78 -3.21 -6.02
C LYS A 218 14.46 -2.04 -5.34
N SER A 219 13.82 -0.87 -5.29
CA SER A 219 14.51 0.37 -4.91
C SER A 219 14.27 0.80 -3.46
N HIS A 220 13.09 1.34 -3.11
CA HIS A 220 12.94 2.16 -1.90
C HIS A 220 12.81 1.36 -0.61
N ALA A 221 11.61 0.84 -0.29
CA ALA A 221 11.32 0.17 0.97
C ALA A 221 9.96 -0.55 0.98
N SER A 222 9.61 -1.13 2.13
CA SER A 222 8.27 -1.64 2.41
C SER A 222 7.22 -0.53 2.50
N THR A 223 7.56 0.55 3.19
CA THR A 223 6.70 1.72 3.37
C THR A 223 7.40 2.98 2.84
N PHE A 224 6.65 3.83 2.15
CA PHE A 224 7.15 5.08 1.58
C PHE A 224 6.20 6.24 1.86
N LEU A 225 6.76 7.36 2.32
CA LEU A 225 6.05 8.58 2.67
C LEU A 225 6.66 9.77 1.91
N GLU A 226 5.83 10.47 1.15
CA GLU A 226 6.23 11.66 0.39
C GLU A 226 5.18 12.77 0.52
N TYR A 227 5.59 13.99 0.85
CA TYR A 227 4.70 15.12 1.14
C TYR A 227 3.55 14.74 2.10
N THR A 228 3.86 13.96 3.13
CA THR A 228 2.86 13.34 3.99
C THR A 228 3.13 13.65 5.45
N ASN A 229 2.09 14.00 6.21
CA ASN A 229 2.18 14.04 7.67
C ASN A 229 1.54 12.77 8.22
N ALA A 230 2.29 11.99 9.00
CA ALA A 230 1.76 10.76 9.56
C ALA A 230 2.27 10.47 10.97
N THR A 231 1.41 9.84 11.75
CA THR A 231 1.73 9.29 13.08
C THR A 231 1.59 7.78 13.02
N SER A 232 2.55 7.05 13.57
CA SER A 232 2.59 5.60 13.50
C SER A 232 2.95 4.95 14.82
N SER A 233 2.32 3.80 15.09
CA SER A 233 2.59 3.04 16.30
C SER A 233 2.43 1.54 16.13
N GLY A 234 3.17 0.76 16.91
CA GLY A 234 3.04 -0.70 16.90
C GLY A 234 3.37 -1.33 15.55
N LEU A 235 4.21 -0.69 14.72
CA LEU A 235 4.58 -1.25 13.42
C LEU A 235 5.60 -2.36 13.60
N ILE A 236 5.47 -3.44 12.83
CA ILE A 236 6.39 -4.57 12.87
C ILE A 236 6.95 -4.79 11.46
N TYR A 237 8.24 -4.51 11.26
CA TYR A 237 8.96 -4.78 10.02
C TYR A 237 9.93 -5.94 10.22
N VAL A 238 9.72 -7.03 9.50
CA VAL A 238 10.54 -8.25 9.62
C VAL A 238 10.85 -8.86 8.25
N SER A 239 12.13 -9.15 8.03
CA SER A 239 12.65 -9.81 6.83
C SER A 239 12.28 -9.13 5.50
N ASN A 240 12.02 -7.83 5.48
CA ASN A 240 11.80 -7.09 4.24
C ASN A 240 13.12 -6.81 3.52
N ASN A 241 13.04 -6.58 2.21
CA ASN A 241 14.20 -6.35 1.36
C ASN A 241 13.94 -5.25 0.32
N ALA A 242 14.84 -4.28 0.24
CA ALA A 242 14.94 -3.30 -0.86
C ALA A 242 16.36 -2.74 -0.94
N ASP A 243 16.75 -2.18 -2.09
CA ASP A 243 18.13 -1.71 -2.33
C ASP A 243 18.52 -0.46 -1.51
N ILE A 244 17.55 0.37 -1.09
CA ILE A 244 17.80 1.64 -0.37
C ILE A 244 17.55 1.50 1.13
N ALA A 245 16.32 1.16 1.54
CA ALA A 245 15.96 0.94 2.94
C ALA A 245 14.97 -0.23 3.04
N THR A 246 15.01 -1.04 4.09
CA THR A 246 14.19 -2.25 4.15
C THR A 246 12.76 -1.97 4.60
N ALA A 247 12.60 -1.12 5.62
CA ALA A 247 11.32 -0.84 6.26
C ALA A 247 10.68 0.43 5.72
N LEU A 248 11.35 1.58 5.83
CA LEU A 248 10.74 2.89 5.68
C LEU A 248 11.62 3.88 4.90
N VAL A 249 11.00 4.62 3.98
CA VAL A 249 11.59 5.84 3.42
C VAL A 249 10.66 7.02 3.70
N VAL A 250 11.21 8.07 4.30
CA VAL A 250 10.51 9.35 4.53
C VAL A 250 11.20 10.44 3.73
N THR A 251 10.50 11.01 2.75
CA THR A 251 11.12 11.95 1.82
C THR A 251 10.32 13.24 1.64
N HIS A 252 10.99 14.26 1.07
CA HIS A 252 10.45 15.58 0.80
C HIS A 252 9.91 16.25 2.09
N ASN A 253 8.98 17.19 1.99
CA ASN A 253 8.41 17.90 3.14
C ASN A 253 7.41 17.04 3.92
N SER A 254 7.80 15.81 4.28
CA SER A 254 7.02 14.91 5.13
C SER A 254 7.37 15.11 6.60
N ASP A 255 6.38 14.96 7.47
CA ASP A 255 6.55 15.00 8.93
C ASP A 255 6.05 13.68 9.51
N PHE A 256 6.94 12.90 10.13
CA PHE A 256 6.65 11.53 10.51
C PHE A 256 7.03 11.22 11.96
N GLU A 257 6.04 10.87 12.76
CA GLU A 257 6.27 10.38 14.12
C GLU A 257 6.02 8.86 14.14
N VAL A 258 7.00 8.09 14.62
CA VAL A 258 6.86 6.65 14.82
C VAL A 258 7.28 6.26 16.22
N PHE A 259 6.42 5.49 16.88
CA PHE A 259 6.68 5.06 18.24
C PHE A 259 6.32 3.59 18.49
N SER A 260 6.95 3.00 19.51
CA SER A 260 6.62 1.62 19.95
C SER A 260 6.60 0.60 18.79
N SER A 261 7.57 0.72 17.88
CA SER A 261 7.64 -0.09 16.66
C SER A 261 8.89 -0.97 16.66
N TYR A 262 8.87 -2.06 15.88
CA TYR A 262 9.89 -3.09 15.83
C TYR A 262 10.44 -3.22 14.41
N PHE A 263 11.75 -3.04 14.26
CA PHE A 263 12.48 -3.10 12.99
C PHE A 263 13.54 -4.20 13.09
N SER A 264 13.38 -5.29 12.36
CA SER A 264 14.28 -6.45 12.42
C SER A 264 14.50 -7.04 11.03
N ASP A 265 14.67 -6.17 10.05
CA ASP A 265 15.01 -6.57 8.69
C ASP A 265 16.51 -6.93 8.64
N LEU A 266 16.82 -8.19 8.37
CA LEU A 266 18.20 -8.72 8.38
C LEU A 266 19.02 -8.32 7.13
N ALA A 267 18.63 -7.26 6.43
CA ALA A 267 19.28 -6.88 5.18
C ALA A 267 20.53 -6.04 5.43
N LYS A 268 21.33 -5.83 4.38
CA LYS A 268 22.53 -4.98 4.42
C LYS A 268 22.22 -3.47 4.46
N ASN A 269 20.97 -3.11 4.22
CA ASN A 269 20.52 -1.73 4.05
C ASN A 269 19.82 -1.25 5.34
N PRO A 270 19.84 0.06 5.61
CA PRO A 270 19.21 0.62 6.79
C PRO A 270 17.72 0.28 6.85
N SER A 271 17.16 0.15 8.06
CA SER A 271 15.71 0.08 8.23
C SER A 271 15.00 1.33 7.73
N ILE A 272 15.56 2.51 8.03
CA ILE A 272 14.92 3.80 7.76
C ILE A 272 15.89 4.71 6.99
N LEU A 273 15.41 5.26 5.86
CA LEU A 273 16.06 6.38 5.18
C LEU A 273 15.19 7.63 5.29
N VAL A 274 15.80 8.76 5.63
CA VAL A 274 15.13 10.06 5.73
C VAL A 274 15.82 11.08 4.82
N SER A 275 15.06 11.74 3.96
CA SER A 275 15.61 12.84 3.15
C SER A 275 15.80 14.11 4.00
N LYS A 276 16.73 14.99 3.64
CA LYS A 276 17.01 16.23 4.39
C LYS A 276 15.83 17.17 4.62
N LYS A 277 14.84 17.15 3.71
CA LYS A 277 13.65 18.01 3.79
C LYS A 277 12.56 17.39 4.67
N ALA A 278 12.68 16.11 5.00
CA ALA A 278 11.74 15.40 5.83
C ALA A 278 12.10 15.57 7.30
N LYS A 279 11.12 15.34 8.16
CA LYS A 279 11.29 15.21 9.60
C LYS A 279 10.84 13.83 10.02
N ILE A 280 11.60 13.23 10.92
CA ILE A 280 11.22 12.01 11.58
C ILE A 280 11.49 12.13 13.08
N GLU A 281 10.55 11.65 13.88
CA GLU A 281 10.73 11.40 15.31
C GLU A 281 10.52 9.90 15.57
N VAL A 282 11.51 9.26 16.20
CA VAL A 282 11.46 7.83 16.53
C VAL A 282 11.56 7.67 18.04
N THR A 283 10.50 7.21 18.70
CA THR A 283 10.49 7.01 20.15
C THR A 283 10.13 5.58 20.55
N LYS A 284 10.72 5.07 21.64
CA LYS A 284 10.38 3.76 22.21
C LYS A 284 10.36 2.60 21.20
N SER A 285 11.19 2.66 20.16
CA SER A 285 11.21 1.66 19.09
C SER A 285 12.45 0.79 19.17
N PHE A 286 12.33 -0.45 18.70
CA PHE A 286 13.40 -1.44 18.73
C PHE A 286 13.97 -1.66 17.34
N PHE A 287 15.29 -1.74 17.25
CA PHE A 287 16.02 -2.07 16.03
C PHE A 287 16.87 -3.33 16.25
N GLY A 288 16.86 -4.23 15.26
CA GLY A 288 17.63 -5.47 15.30
C GLY A 288 19.13 -5.25 15.13
N GLY A 289 19.55 -4.19 14.45
CA GLY A 289 20.95 -3.80 14.26
C GLY A 289 21.38 -2.61 15.13
N ILE A 290 22.57 -2.09 14.80
CA ILE A 290 23.13 -0.92 15.48
C ILE A 290 22.42 0.33 14.98
N LEU A 291 21.80 1.08 15.90
CA LEU A 291 20.92 2.22 15.57
C LEU A 291 21.49 3.20 14.53
N LYS A 292 22.77 3.56 14.64
CA LYS A 292 23.43 4.52 13.71
C LYS A 292 23.45 4.05 12.25
N ASP A 293 23.40 2.74 12.04
CA ASP A 293 23.41 2.10 10.72
C ASP A 293 21.97 1.77 10.27
N GLU A 294 21.00 1.83 11.19
CA GLU A 294 19.58 1.52 10.94
C GLU A 294 18.77 2.74 10.51
N ILE A 295 19.20 3.94 10.88
CA ILE A 295 18.58 5.20 10.48
C ILE A 295 19.62 6.06 9.77
N VAL A 296 19.42 6.28 8.48
CA VAL A 296 20.33 7.05 7.64
C VAL A 296 19.62 8.30 7.12
N GLU A 297 20.28 9.44 7.20
CA GLU A 297 19.88 10.64 6.49
C GLU A 297 20.51 10.65 5.10
N GLU A 298 19.72 10.95 4.07
CA GLU A 298 20.20 11.04 2.69
C GLU A 298 21.23 12.19 2.58
N SER A 299 22.48 11.85 2.25
CA SER A 299 23.51 12.85 1.94
C SER A 299 23.09 13.60 0.68
N ASP A 300 23.29 14.92 0.63
CA ASP A 300 23.02 15.70 -0.59
C ASP A 300 23.89 15.11 -1.68
N GLY A 301 23.26 14.44 -2.65
CA GLY A 301 23.89 14.08 -3.90
C GLY A 301 24.15 15.32 -4.78
N GLU A 302 24.49 16.47 -4.19
CA GLU A 302 25.21 17.50 -4.93
C GLU A 302 26.56 16.88 -5.28
N SER A 303 26.70 16.50 -6.54
CA SER A 303 27.99 16.28 -7.18
C SER A 303 28.96 17.35 -6.69
N ALA A 304 30.00 16.92 -5.97
CA ALA A 304 31.06 17.75 -5.42
C ALA A 304 31.50 18.83 -6.42
N ASN A 305 31.08 20.07 -6.19
CA ASN A 305 31.71 21.32 -6.62
C ASN A 305 30.86 22.51 -6.14
N GLU A 306 30.79 22.71 -4.83
CA GLU A 306 30.63 24.05 -4.26
C GLU A 306 31.09 24.01 -2.80
N GLU A 307 32.00 24.92 -2.46
CA GLU A 307 32.58 25.08 -1.12
C GLU A 307 31.46 25.35 -0.11
N CYS A 308 31.08 24.32 0.64
CA CYS A 308 30.13 24.44 1.72
C CYS A 308 30.79 25.19 2.87
N THR A 309 30.36 26.43 3.09
CA THR A 309 30.73 27.22 4.26
C THR A 309 30.04 26.64 5.50
N GLU A 310 30.88 26.36 6.50
CA GLU A 310 30.55 25.74 7.77
C GLU A 310 29.50 26.55 8.54
N GLY A 311 28.29 26.02 8.70
CA GLY A 311 27.31 26.66 9.57
C GLY A 311 25.85 26.24 9.39
N GLN A 312 25.53 24.97 9.67
CA GLN A 312 24.24 24.57 10.26
C GLN A 312 24.26 23.08 10.62
N LYS A 313 24.66 22.78 11.85
CA LYS A 313 24.40 21.48 12.49
C LYS A 313 22.92 21.47 12.87
N LYS A 314 22.11 20.68 12.19
CA LYS A 314 20.73 20.39 12.60
C LYS A 314 20.78 19.07 13.37
N GLU A 315 20.45 19.15 14.65
CA GLU A 315 20.49 18.06 15.61
C GLU A 315 19.28 17.15 15.35
N ILE A 316 19.52 15.86 15.07
CA ILE A 316 18.47 14.85 15.25
C ILE A 316 18.40 14.70 16.78
N GLU A 317 17.36 15.27 17.41
CA GLU A 317 17.07 15.04 18.83
C GLU A 317 16.66 13.57 19.02
N LEU A 318 17.65 12.68 19.08
CA LEU A 318 17.50 11.31 19.56
C LEU A 318 17.40 11.36 21.10
N GLU A 319 16.36 11.99 21.64
CA GLU A 319 16.13 12.00 23.07
C GLU A 319 15.65 10.61 23.54
N ASN A 320 16.34 10.03 24.52
CA ASN A 320 15.95 8.82 25.25
C ASN A 320 15.95 7.50 24.45
N LEU A 321 17.02 7.20 23.71
CA LEU A 321 17.29 5.83 23.27
C LEU A 321 18.20 5.14 24.30
N THR A 322 17.59 4.49 25.30
CA THR A 322 18.30 3.51 26.12
C THR A 322 18.66 2.32 25.24
N GLU A 323 19.94 2.13 25.03
CA GLU A 323 20.52 0.91 24.45
C GLU A 323 20.19 -0.26 25.40
N ILE A 324 19.10 -0.98 25.14
CA ILE A 324 18.78 -2.20 25.89
C ILE A 324 19.74 -3.28 25.39
N SER A 325 20.86 -3.42 26.10
CA SER A 325 21.77 -4.54 25.92
C SER A 325 21.13 -5.81 26.50
N PHE A 326 20.93 -6.83 25.67
CA PHE A 326 20.44 -8.12 26.13
C PHE A 326 21.63 -8.93 26.67
N HIS A 327 21.79 -8.95 27.99
CA HIS A 327 22.57 -10.00 28.65
C HIS A 327 21.64 -11.19 28.89
N VAL A 328 21.70 -12.19 28.01
CA VAL A 328 21.05 -13.47 28.23
C VAL A 328 21.92 -14.23 29.24
N GLU A 329 21.63 -14.07 30.52
CA GLU A 329 22.11 -15.02 31.53
C GLU A 329 21.44 -16.37 31.23
N THR A 330 22.25 -17.32 30.77
CA THR A 330 21.85 -18.71 30.63
C THR A 330 21.88 -19.32 32.02
N GLU A 331 20.77 -19.20 32.77
CA GLU A 331 20.58 -20.03 33.96
C GLU A 331 20.42 -21.49 33.53
N GLU A 332 21.43 -22.31 33.86
CA GLU A 332 21.31 -23.77 33.86
C GLU A 332 20.20 -24.16 34.85
N VAL A 333 19.01 -24.46 34.32
CA VAL A 333 17.93 -25.06 35.11
C VAL A 333 18.32 -26.49 35.47
N ASN A 334 18.81 -26.63 36.70
CA ASN A 334 19.07 -27.91 37.33
C ASN A 334 17.73 -28.59 37.64
N ARG A 335 17.55 -29.80 37.13
CA ARG A 335 16.39 -30.67 37.37
C ARG A 335 16.38 -31.09 38.83
N ASN A 336 15.25 -30.88 39.51
CA ASN A 336 14.53 -31.84 40.38
C ASN A 336 13.69 -31.08 41.40
N GLU A 337 12.37 -31.07 41.22
CA GLU A 337 11.41 -31.36 42.29
C GLU A 337 9.99 -31.32 41.74
N PHE A 338 9.38 -32.50 41.65
CA PHE A 338 7.94 -32.67 41.50
C PHE A 338 7.36 -32.67 42.92
N VAL A 339 6.52 -31.69 43.24
CA VAL A 339 5.67 -31.71 44.46
C VAL A 339 4.22 -31.51 44.02
N PRO A 340 3.30 -32.43 44.36
CA PRO A 340 1.90 -32.32 43.98
C PRO A 340 1.15 -31.33 44.88
N ILE A 341 0.22 -30.60 44.24
CA ILE A 341 -0.69 -29.62 44.84
C ILE A 341 -1.70 -30.36 45.74
N PHE A 342 -1.75 -29.99 47.03
CA PHE A 342 -2.87 -30.26 47.92
C PHE A 342 -3.77 -29.02 48.03
N LEU A 343 -5.06 -29.21 47.77
CA LEU A 343 -6.14 -28.26 48.05
C LEU A 343 -6.52 -28.38 49.54
N GLY A 344 -6.49 -27.26 50.27
CA GLY A 344 -6.98 -27.18 51.64
C GLY A 344 -7.13 -25.72 52.05
N GLY A 345 -8.37 -25.31 52.36
CA GLY A 345 -8.75 -23.92 52.61
C GLY A 345 -8.72 -23.45 54.06
N ASN A 346 -9.32 -22.26 54.20
CA ASN A 346 -9.77 -21.52 55.37
C ASN A 346 -8.80 -20.54 56.08
N GLU A 347 -9.17 -19.26 55.90
CA GLU A 347 -9.42 -18.21 56.91
C GLU A 347 -8.39 -17.95 58.02
N HIS A 348 -7.83 -16.72 58.03
CA HIS A 348 -8.03 -15.78 59.15
C HIS A 348 -7.52 -14.36 58.83
N ASN A 349 -8.33 -13.37 59.23
CA ASN A 349 -8.02 -11.94 59.28
C ASN A 349 -6.96 -11.62 60.36
N THR A 350 -6.09 -10.64 60.10
CA THR A 350 -5.72 -9.55 61.04
C THR A 350 -4.89 -8.45 60.33
N PRO A 351 -4.88 -7.20 60.86
CA PRO A 351 -4.57 -6.00 60.09
C PRO A 351 -3.22 -5.33 60.40
N LEU A 352 -2.87 -4.38 59.52
CA LEU A 352 -2.01 -3.21 59.71
C LEU A 352 -0.48 -3.41 59.82
N SER A 353 0.23 -3.01 58.76
CA SER A 353 1.47 -2.24 58.90
C SER A 353 1.66 -1.30 57.71
N ARG A 354 1.76 0.01 58.00
CA ARG A 354 2.21 1.06 57.08
C ARG A 354 3.59 0.68 56.55
N HIS A 355 3.71 0.50 55.23
CA HIS A 355 4.98 0.61 54.53
C HIS A 355 4.91 1.78 53.55
N THR A 356 5.87 2.66 53.73
CA THR A 356 6.27 3.77 52.87
C THR A 356 6.49 3.24 51.45
N PHE A 357 5.71 3.74 50.48
CA PHE A 357 6.00 3.53 49.07
C PHE A 357 7.23 4.36 48.70
N VAL A 358 8.34 3.67 48.45
CA VAL A 358 9.37 4.14 47.53
C VAL A 358 8.86 3.68 46.15
N GLU A 359 8.50 4.63 45.29
CA GLU A 359 8.25 4.34 43.87
C GLU A 359 9.60 3.98 43.23
N GLU A 360 9.91 2.69 43.18
CA GLU A 360 10.79 2.17 42.14
C GLU A 360 10.02 2.22 40.83
N VAL A 361 10.45 3.14 39.95
CA VAL A 361 9.99 3.20 38.56
C VAL A 361 10.59 2.01 37.83
N ASP A 362 9.88 0.88 37.89
CA ASP A 362 10.17 -0.31 37.11
C ASP A 362 9.90 0.00 35.63
N HIS A 363 10.95 0.25 34.86
CA HIS A 363 10.93 0.43 33.41
C HIS A 363 10.75 -0.92 32.67
N GLY A 364 9.88 -1.79 33.19
CA GLY A 364 9.47 -2.99 32.49
C GLY A 364 8.73 -2.63 31.21
N LEU A 365 9.08 -3.28 30.09
CA LEU A 365 8.23 -3.28 28.90
C LEU A 365 6.78 -3.54 29.33
N ASP A 366 5.85 -2.70 28.88
CA ASP A 366 4.43 -2.92 29.13
C ASP A 366 4.08 -4.36 28.71
N LYS A 367 3.41 -5.09 29.61
CA LYS A 367 2.97 -6.47 29.38
C LYS A 367 2.19 -6.59 28.07
N SER A 368 1.55 -5.51 27.62
CA SER A 368 0.89 -5.43 26.32
C SER A 368 1.86 -5.61 25.14
N THR A 369 3.03 -4.96 25.16
CA THR A 369 4.03 -5.05 24.10
C THR A 369 4.65 -6.44 24.03
N ILE A 370 4.96 -7.04 25.18
CA ILE A 370 5.49 -8.42 25.26
C ILE A 370 4.48 -9.41 24.69
N MET A 371 3.19 -9.24 25.03
CA MET A 371 2.11 -10.06 24.48
C MET A 371 1.98 -9.91 22.96
N ILE A 372 2.05 -8.69 22.42
CA ILE A 372 1.98 -8.44 20.97
C ILE A 372 3.14 -9.14 20.23
N ILE A 373 4.37 -9.01 20.75
CA ILE A 373 5.55 -9.68 20.18
C ILE A 373 5.37 -11.21 20.23
N ALA A 374 4.91 -11.75 21.35
CA ALA A 374 4.67 -13.20 21.48
C ALA A 374 3.61 -13.70 20.48
N TYR A 375 2.51 -12.97 20.28
CA TYR A 375 1.51 -13.32 19.27
C TYR A 375 2.07 -13.24 17.85
N ALA A 376 2.86 -12.22 17.52
CA ALA A 376 3.50 -12.09 16.22
C ALA A 376 4.43 -13.29 15.94
N ILE A 377 5.23 -13.72 16.92
CA ILE A 377 6.09 -14.91 16.81
C ILE A 377 5.27 -16.17 16.57
N VAL A 378 4.19 -16.39 17.33
CA VAL A 378 3.33 -17.58 17.16
C VAL A 378 2.69 -17.60 15.77
N ILE A 379 2.16 -16.47 15.30
CA ILE A 379 1.57 -16.35 13.96
C ILE A 379 2.62 -16.66 12.87
N MET A 380 3.83 -16.13 13.03
CA MET A 380 4.95 -16.37 12.11
C MET A 380 5.34 -17.85 12.06
N MET A 381 5.45 -18.51 13.22
CA MET A 381 5.70 -19.95 13.29
C MET A 381 4.59 -20.76 12.61
N LEU A 382 3.34 -20.34 12.76
CA LEU A 382 2.18 -20.99 12.14
C LEU A 382 2.21 -20.84 10.61
N ILE A 383 2.57 -19.67 10.09
CA ILE A 383 2.74 -19.43 8.65
C ILE A 383 3.86 -20.29 8.07
N VAL A 384 5.03 -20.34 8.73
CA VAL A 384 6.16 -21.19 8.31
C VAL A 384 5.78 -22.66 8.34
N GLY A 385 5.13 -23.12 9.42
CA GLY A 385 4.64 -24.49 9.56
C GLY A 385 3.65 -24.89 8.46
N LEU A 386 2.69 -24.01 8.12
CA LEU A 386 1.76 -24.23 7.02
C LEU A 386 2.49 -24.28 5.66
N LYS A 387 3.48 -23.43 5.44
CA LYS A 387 4.28 -23.44 4.21
C LYS A 387 5.08 -24.74 4.07
N MET A 388 5.67 -25.25 5.16
CA MET A 388 6.36 -26.55 5.16
C MET A 388 5.37 -27.70 4.93
N TYR A 389 4.19 -27.65 5.55
CA TYR A 389 3.16 -28.68 5.43
C TYR A 389 2.59 -28.79 4.01
N PHE A 390 2.32 -27.65 3.36
CA PHE A 390 1.77 -27.64 1.99
C PHE A 390 2.84 -27.68 0.89
N GLY A 391 4.08 -27.27 1.18
CA GLY A 391 5.18 -27.27 0.22
C GLY A 391 5.91 -28.61 0.06
N GLY A 392 5.66 -29.59 0.95
CA GLY A 392 6.43 -30.84 1.01
C GLY A 392 6.09 -31.93 -0.01
N ASN A 393 5.12 -31.74 -0.91
CA ASN A 393 4.61 -32.83 -1.78
C ASN A 393 4.71 -32.57 -3.30
N SER A 394 5.61 -31.70 -3.78
CA SER A 394 5.97 -31.68 -5.21
C SER A 394 7.22 -32.51 -5.46
N SER A 395 7.12 -33.82 -5.30
CA SER A 395 8.11 -34.77 -5.84
C SER A 395 7.97 -34.84 -7.36
N ASP A 396 9.06 -34.49 -8.04
CA ASP A 396 9.41 -34.74 -9.44
C ASP A 396 8.48 -35.67 -10.23
N GLN A 397 7.71 -35.07 -11.15
CA GLN A 397 7.42 -35.70 -12.43
C GLN A 397 8.19 -34.95 -13.52
N LYS A 398 9.33 -35.52 -13.92
CA LYS A 398 9.99 -35.20 -15.19
C LYS A 398 9.07 -35.60 -16.35
N GLY A 399 8.23 -34.66 -16.77
CA GLY A 399 7.47 -34.74 -18.02
C GLY A 399 8.33 -34.29 -19.19
N VAL A 400 8.55 -35.24 -20.10
CA VAL A 400 9.23 -35.10 -21.40
C VAL A 400 8.70 -33.90 -22.19
N SER A 401 9.58 -32.93 -22.49
CA SER A 401 9.30 -31.87 -23.45
C SER A 401 9.55 -32.38 -24.87
N THR A 402 8.49 -32.63 -25.63
CA THR A 402 8.57 -32.76 -27.09
C THR A 402 8.79 -31.38 -27.70
N SER A 403 10.01 -31.11 -28.12
CA SER A 403 10.36 -30.01 -29.03
C SER A 403 9.89 -30.38 -30.45
N ILE A 404 8.85 -29.71 -30.93
CA ILE A 404 8.52 -29.63 -32.35
C ILE A 404 8.79 -28.19 -32.74
N PHE A 405 9.97 -27.94 -33.31
CA PHE A 405 10.23 -27.01 -34.40
C PHE A 405 11.67 -27.31 -34.85
N GLY A 406 11.77 -27.98 -35.99
CA GLY A 406 13.03 -28.34 -36.62
C GLY A 406 13.60 -27.14 -37.36
N ASP A 407 14.92 -27.02 -37.26
CA ASP A 407 15.78 -26.46 -38.30
C ASP A 407 15.54 -27.23 -39.61
N GLU A 408 15.17 -26.52 -40.67
CA GLU A 408 15.54 -26.89 -42.03
C GLU A 408 16.16 -25.67 -42.70
N SER A 409 17.36 -25.92 -43.21
CA SER A 409 18.30 -25.04 -43.86
C SER A 409 18.08 -25.00 -45.37
N ASP A 410 18.52 -23.87 -45.93
CA ASP A 410 19.13 -23.66 -47.24
C ASP A 410 18.30 -23.69 -48.55
N ASP A 411 18.39 -22.52 -49.19
CA ASP A 411 18.57 -22.24 -50.62
C ASP A 411 17.51 -22.67 -51.64
N ILE A 412 16.90 -21.67 -52.31
CA ILE A 412 16.90 -21.53 -53.77
C ILE A 412 16.44 -20.10 -54.14
N GLU A 413 17.23 -19.50 -55.02
CA GLU A 413 17.06 -18.24 -55.73
C GLU A 413 15.74 -18.18 -56.53
N ASP A 414 15.11 -17.01 -56.57
CA ASP A 414 14.65 -16.38 -57.82
C ASP A 414 13.98 -15.03 -57.50
N GLU A 415 14.57 -13.94 -58.02
CA GLU A 415 13.90 -12.63 -58.14
C GLU A 415 12.72 -12.73 -59.13
N PRO A 416 11.77 -11.78 -59.08
CA PRO A 416 11.94 -10.68 -60.04
C PRO A 416 11.57 -9.29 -59.50
N GLU A 417 12.43 -8.34 -59.86
CA GLU A 417 12.14 -7.06 -60.52
C GLU A 417 11.12 -6.05 -59.94
N ASN A 418 11.66 -4.83 -59.78
CA ASN A 418 11.06 -3.55 -60.16
C ASN A 418 9.88 -3.01 -59.33
N PHE A 419 10.19 -2.10 -58.40
CA PHE A 419 9.57 -0.76 -58.43
C PHE A 419 10.56 0.30 -57.95
N MET A 420 10.88 1.22 -58.86
CA MET A 420 11.76 2.37 -58.66
C MET A 420 11.15 3.44 -57.75
N HIS A 421 12.05 4.01 -56.94
CA HIS A 421 12.20 5.40 -56.49
C HIS A 421 10.99 6.35 -56.50
N ASP A 422 10.81 7.03 -55.35
CA ASP A 422 11.01 8.49 -55.38
C ASP A 422 11.65 9.01 -54.08
N LYS A 423 12.76 9.72 -54.25
CA LYS A 423 13.48 10.45 -53.19
C LYS A 423 13.03 11.90 -53.28
N THR A 424 12.34 12.40 -52.27
CA THR A 424 11.99 13.82 -52.20
C THR A 424 13.18 14.65 -51.70
N ASP A 425 13.52 15.65 -52.53
CA ASP A 425 14.61 16.61 -52.42
C ASP A 425 14.29 17.72 -51.39
N PRO A 426 15.17 18.03 -50.42
CA PRO A 426 14.89 18.99 -49.34
C PRO A 426 15.14 20.47 -49.71
N ASN A 427 15.04 20.86 -50.99
CA ASN A 427 15.23 22.25 -51.41
C ASN A 427 14.16 22.69 -52.43
N LYS A 428 12.96 23.06 -51.97
CA LYS A 428 12.11 24.00 -52.71
C LYS A 428 11.33 24.92 -51.77
N VAL A 429 11.86 26.14 -51.69
CA VAL A 429 11.23 27.37 -51.22
C VAL A 429 10.09 27.74 -52.17
N GLY A 430 8.94 28.17 -51.63
CA GLY A 430 7.92 28.86 -52.43
C GLY A 430 6.53 28.92 -51.83
N GLU A 431 6.20 30.09 -51.27
CA GLU A 431 4.87 30.71 -51.17
C GLU A 431 3.91 30.32 -50.02
N LYS A 432 3.72 31.34 -49.15
CA LYS A 432 2.64 31.51 -48.16
C LYS A 432 1.28 31.66 -48.82
N PRO A 433 0.20 31.42 -48.06
CA PRO A 433 -0.91 32.36 -48.07
C PRO A 433 -1.10 33.05 -46.71
N GLU A 434 -1.46 34.32 -46.82
CA GLU A 434 -1.78 35.29 -45.78
C GLU A 434 -3.05 34.94 -45.01
N LEU A 435 -3.05 35.25 -43.72
CA LEU A 435 -4.23 35.30 -42.86
C LEU A 435 -4.14 36.55 -41.98
N GLU A 436 -4.76 37.63 -42.46
CA GLU A 436 -5.22 38.81 -41.71
C GLU A 436 -6.66 39.06 -42.18
N LYS A 437 -7.63 39.61 -41.45
CA LYS A 437 -7.89 40.09 -40.08
C LYS A 437 -9.38 40.50 -40.11
N LEU A 438 -10.03 40.56 -38.95
CA LEU A 438 -11.13 41.46 -38.52
C LEU A 438 -11.83 40.74 -37.35
N VAL A 439 -11.47 40.93 -36.08
CA VAL A 439 -11.63 42.10 -35.19
C VAL A 439 -13.08 42.59 -35.06
N GLY A 440 -13.60 42.49 -33.82
CA GLY A 440 -14.50 43.49 -33.24
C GLY A 440 -15.77 42.95 -32.59
N LYS A 441 -15.75 42.73 -31.27
CA LYS A 441 -16.80 43.25 -30.37
C LYS A 441 -16.40 43.12 -28.90
N GLU A 442 -16.18 44.26 -28.29
CA GLU A 442 -16.17 44.49 -26.84
C GLU A 442 -17.57 44.20 -26.28
N VAL A 443 -17.62 43.53 -25.13
CA VAL A 443 -18.82 43.41 -24.31
C VAL A 443 -18.54 44.17 -23.01
N HIS A 444 -19.15 45.34 -22.88
CA HIS A 444 -19.35 46.02 -21.60
C HIS A 444 -20.33 45.20 -20.77
N LEU A 445 -19.93 44.83 -19.55
CA LEU A 445 -20.86 44.41 -18.50
C LEU A 445 -21.09 45.64 -17.62
N GLU A 446 -22.30 46.19 -17.72
CA GLU A 446 -22.81 47.19 -16.79
C GLU A 446 -23.15 46.53 -15.45
N GLU A 447 -22.71 47.18 -14.38
CA GLU A 447 -23.19 47.00 -13.02
C GLU A 447 -24.62 47.56 -12.92
N GLU A 448 -25.58 46.75 -12.47
CA GLU A 448 -26.83 47.27 -11.90
C GLU A 448 -26.94 46.86 -10.42
N HIS A 449 -26.90 47.90 -9.59
CA HIS A 449 -27.41 47.96 -8.23
C HIS A 449 -28.89 48.37 -8.27
N GLU A 450 -29.78 47.59 -7.63
CA GLU A 450 -31.03 48.05 -6.98
C GLU A 450 -31.56 46.84 -6.16
N ILE A 451 -31.48 46.83 -4.82
CA ILE A 451 -32.43 47.40 -3.83
C ILE A 451 -33.91 47.20 -4.20
N ALA A 452 -34.51 46.15 -3.63
CA ALA A 452 -35.78 46.18 -2.90
C ALA A 452 -35.89 44.94 -1.99
#